data_AF-A0A8C5VPM5-F1
#
_entry.id   AF-A0A8C5VPM5-F1
#
_cell.length_a   1.000
_cell.length_b   1.000
_cell.length_c   1.000
_cell.angle_alpha   90.00
_cell.angle_beta   90.00
_cell.angle_gamma   90.00
#
_symmetry.space_group_name_H-M   'P 1'
#
loop_
_entity.id
_entity.type
_entity.pdbx_description
1 polymer ?
#
loop_
_entity_poly.entity_id
_entity_poly.type
_entity_poly.pdbx_seq_one_letter_code
_entity_poly.pdbx_strand_id
1 'polypeptide(L)' 'MNRFFGKAKPKALPPSLTDCMGTANSRAESTDKKISRLDAELVKYKDQIKKTREGPAKNTAKQRALLYLYQRRLH' A
#
# COMPACT_ATOMS: atom_id res chain seq x y z
N MET A 1 16.95 43.80 2.54
CA MET A 1 18.11 42.95 2.88
C MET A 1 17.65 41.80 3.78
N ASN A 2 16.93 40.82 3.23
CA ASN A 2 16.55 39.60 3.95
C ASN A 2 17.09 38.41 3.18
N ARG A 3 18.22 37.87 3.66
CA ARG A 3 18.97 36.77 3.05
C ARG A 3 18.10 35.50 3.09
N PHE A 4 17.72 35.04 1.91
CA PHE A 4 16.88 33.86 1.65
C PHE A 4 17.60 32.51 1.89
N PHE A 5 18.84 32.51 2.37
CA PHE A 5 19.57 31.30 2.74
C PHE A 5 20.16 31.44 4.15
N GLY A 6 19.87 30.45 5.01
CA GLY A 6 20.56 30.29 6.29
C GLY A 6 19.79 30.66 7.56
N LYS A 7 18.46 30.89 7.53
CA LYS A 7 17.69 30.83 8.79
C LYS A 7 17.65 29.37 9.25
N ALA A 8 18.30 29.09 10.39
CA ALA A 8 18.12 27.83 11.09
C ALA A 8 16.62 27.60 11.28
N LYS A 9 16.13 26.42 10.86
CA LYS A 9 14.74 26.04 11.14
C LYS A 9 14.50 26.25 12.64
N PRO A 10 13.39 26.88 13.06
CA PRO A 10 13.06 26.95 14.48
C PRO A 10 13.16 25.53 15.03
N LYS A 11 13.89 25.36 16.14
CA LYS A 11 14.23 24.05 16.71
C LYS A 11 12.92 23.29 16.90
N ALA A 12 12.60 22.41 15.95
CA ALA A 12 11.40 21.61 16.00
C ALA A 12 11.46 20.88 17.34
N LEU A 13 10.33 20.85 18.06
CA LEU A 13 10.23 20.12 19.30
C LEU A 13 10.81 18.71 19.05
N PRO A 14 11.70 18.21 19.93
CA PRO A 14 12.26 16.88 19.76
C PRO A 14 11.08 15.91 19.55
N PRO A 15 11.18 15.00 18.56
CA PRO A 15 10.07 14.13 18.19
C PRO A 15 9.52 13.49 19.45
N SER A 16 8.26 13.81 19.78
CA SER A 16 7.66 13.31 21.00
C SER A 16 7.33 11.84 20.83
N LEU A 17 7.30 11.08 21.92
CA LEU A 17 6.84 9.69 21.88
C LEU A 17 5.43 9.60 21.24
N THR A 18 4.61 10.62 21.46
CA THR A 18 3.27 10.77 20.85
C THR A 18 3.31 10.90 19.33
N ASP A 19 4.25 11.65 18.77
CA ASP A 19 4.42 11.78 17.32
C ASP A 19 4.90 10.47 16.69
N CYS A 20 5.81 9.77 17.37
CA CYS A 20 6.25 8.42 16.97
C CYS A 20 5.10 7.42 16.99
N MET A 21 4.24 7.46 18.01
CA MET A 21 3.03 6.62 18.09
C MET A 21 2.03 6.95 16.97
N GLY A 22 1.78 8.24 16.70
CA GLY A 22 0.89 8.67 15.64
C GLY A 22 1.37 8.23 14.25
N THR A 23 2.67 8.35 13.98
CA THR A 23 3.26 7.88 12.70
C THR A 23 3.23 6.36 12.58
N ALA A 24 3.48 5.62 13.68
CA ALA A 24 3.39 4.17 13.68
C ALA A 24 1.96 3.67 13.40
N ASN A 25 0.95 4.24 14.09
CA ASN A 25 -0.46 3.88 13.86
C ASN A 25 -0.91 4.21 12.44
N SER A 26 -0.55 5.39 11.91
CA SER A 26 -0.87 5.77 10.54
C SER A 26 -0.28 4.79 9.51
N ARG A 27 0.96 4.35 9.74
CA ARG A 27 1.60 3.33 8.89
C ARG A 27 0.88 1.99 8.98
N ALA A 28 0.56 1.52 10.19
CA ALA A 28 -0.17 0.28 10.41
C ALA A 28 -1.53 0.31 9.67
N GLU A 29 -2.33 1.35 9.89
CA GLU A 29 -3.61 1.52 9.18
C GLU A 29 -3.45 1.57 7.66
N SER A 30 -2.39 2.22 7.16
CA SER A 30 -2.15 2.30 5.72
C SER A 30 -1.82 0.94 5.12
N THR A 31 -1.10 0.10 5.87
CA THR A 31 -0.75 -1.27 5.47
C THR A 31 -1.99 -2.15 5.49
N ASP A 32 -2.80 -2.10 6.56
CA ASP A 32 -4.05 -2.86 6.66
C ASP A 32 -5.03 -2.51 5.53
N LYS A 33 -5.18 -1.21 5.23
CA LYS A 33 -6.01 -0.73 4.11
C LYS A 33 -5.48 -1.23 2.76
N LYS A 34 -4.16 -1.34 2.57
CA LYS A 34 -3.57 -1.90 1.34
C LYS A 34 -3.84 -3.39 1.23
N ILE A 35 -3.60 -4.16 2.30
CA ILE A 35 -3.85 -5.61 2.32
C ILE A 35 -5.33 -5.90 2.02
N SER A 36 -6.25 -5.18 2.68
CA SER A 36 -7.69 -5.33 2.45
C SER A 36 -8.11 -5.07 0.99
N ARG A 37 -7.51 -4.07 0.33
CA ARG A 37 -7.75 -3.80 -1.10
C ARG A 37 -7.22 -4.92 -1.99
N LEU A 38 -6.01 -5.41 -1.71
CA LEU A 38 -5.40 -6.53 -2.45
C LEU A 38 -6.26 -7.79 -2.32
N ASP A 39 -6.79 -8.08 -1.13
CA ASP A 39 -7.68 -9.22 -0.90
C ASP A 39 -8.99 -9.09 -1.67
N ALA A 40 -9.61 -7.90 -1.68
CA ALA A 40 -10.81 -7.64 -2.46
C ALA A 40 -10.60 -7.84 -3.97
N GLU A 41 -9.44 -7.43 -4.50
CA GLU A 41 -9.09 -7.64 -5.90
C GLU A 41 -8.82 -9.12 -6.21
N LEU A 42 -8.14 -9.84 -5.33
CA LEU A 42 -7.90 -11.28 -5.47
C LEU A 42 -9.19 -12.10 -5.52
N VAL A 43 -10.21 -11.73 -4.72
CA VAL A 43 -11.53 -12.38 -4.77
C VAL A 43 -12.17 -12.18 -6.15
N LYS A 44 -12.13 -10.97 -6.70
CA LYS A 44 -12.67 -10.68 -8.04
C LYS A 44 -11.96 -11.50 -9.13
N TYR A 45 -10.62 -11.57 -9.08
CA TYR A 45 -9.85 -12.36 -10.04
C TYR A 45 -10.14 -13.86 -9.89
N LYS A 46 -10.32 -14.37 -8.67
CA LYS A 46 -10.70 -15.76 -8.43
C LYS A 46 -12.04 -16.08 -9.10
N ASP A 47 -13.03 -15.23 -8.96
CA ASP A 47 -14.35 -15.42 -9.59
C ASP A 47 -14.29 -15.27 -11.11
N GLN A 48 -13.50 -14.31 -11.61
CA GLN A 48 -13.26 -14.16 -13.05
C GLN A 48 -12.61 -15.41 -13.63
N ILE A 49 -11.58 -15.97 -13.00
CA ILE A 49 -10.90 -17.19 -13.45
C ILE A 49 -11.86 -18.38 -13.44
N LYS A 50 -12.72 -18.50 -12.43
CA LYS A 50 -13.73 -19.57 -12.38
C LYS A 50 -14.75 -19.49 -13.51
N LYS A 51 -15.22 -18.28 -13.83
CA LYS A 51 -16.28 -18.05 -14.84
C LYS A 51 -15.75 -18.02 -16.28
N THR A 52 -14.47 -17.74 -16.48
CA THR A 52 -13.88 -17.65 -17.82
C THR A 52 -13.49 -19.03 -18.34
N ARG A 53 -13.86 -19.33 -19.59
CA ARG A 53 -13.42 -20.53 -20.33
C ARG A 53 -11.90 -20.53 -20.51
N GLU A 54 -11.29 -21.70 -20.64
CA GLU A 54 -9.86 -21.81 -20.94
C GLU A 54 -9.53 -21.05 -22.23
N GLY A 55 -8.53 -20.16 -22.14
CA GLY A 55 -8.16 -19.26 -23.22
C GLY A 55 -7.30 -18.07 -22.76
N PRO A 56 -6.92 -17.19 -23.70
CA PRO A 56 -5.99 -16.08 -23.43
C PRO A 56 -6.49 -15.11 -22.35
N ALA A 57 -7.81 -14.88 -22.26
CA ALA A 57 -8.43 -14.05 -21.24
C ALA A 57 -8.27 -14.63 -19.81
N LYS A 58 -8.32 -15.96 -19.67
CA LYS A 58 -8.10 -16.62 -18.37
C LYS A 58 -6.64 -16.59 -17.95
N ASN A 59 -5.72 -16.73 -18.91
CA ASN A 59 -4.28 -16.66 -18.63
C ASN A 59 -3.83 -15.27 -18.18
N THR A 60 -4.38 -14.21 -18.78
CA THR A 60 -4.12 -12.83 -18.34
C THR A 60 -4.68 -12.57 -16.94
N ALA A 61 -5.88 -13.07 -16.62
CA ALA A 61 -6.43 -12.98 -15.26
C ALA A 61 -5.57 -13.73 -14.23
N LYS A 62 -5.07 -14.93 -14.57
CA LYS A 62 -4.12 -15.69 -13.73
C LYS A 62 -2.81 -14.94 -13.50
N GLN A 63 -2.21 -14.39 -14.56
CA GLN A 63 -0.97 -13.61 -14.46
C GLN A 63 -1.13 -12.39 -13.56
N ARG A 64 -2.23 -11.64 -13.72
CA ARG A 64 -2.53 -10.50 -12.84
C ARG A 64 -2.71 -10.98 -11.39
N ALA A 65 -3.51 -12.02 -11.15
CA ALA A 65 -3.72 -12.56 -9.81
C ALA A 65 -2.41 -12.98 -9.11
N LEU A 66 -1.44 -13.54 -9.85
CA LEU A 66 -0.13 -13.90 -9.30
C LEU A 66 0.66 -12.67 -8.81
N LEU A 67 0.61 -11.55 -9.54
CA LEU A 67 1.25 -10.31 -9.13
C LEU A 67 0.65 -9.78 -7.81
N TYR A 68 -0.68 -9.82 -7.70
CA TYR A 68 -1.38 -9.40 -6.47
C TYR A 68 -1.08 -10.32 -5.28
N LEU A 69 -0.97 -11.63 -5.50
CA LEU A 69 -0.56 -12.58 -4.45
C LEU A 69 0.87 -12.31 -3.97
N TYR A 70 1.78 -12.01 -4.89
CA TYR A 70 3.15 -11.62 -4.55
C TYR A 70 3.18 -10.31 -3.75
N GLN A 71 2.41 -9.31 -4.19
CA GLN A 71 2.31 -8.03 -3.50
C GLN A 71 1.71 -8.17 -2.09
N ARG A 72 0.69 -9.02 -1.91
CA ARG A 72 0.12 -9.32 -0.59
C ARG A 72 1.09 -10.05 0.33
N ARG A 73 2.00 -10.86 -0.20
CA ARG A 73 3.04 -11.53 0.61
C ARG A 73 4.09 -10.55 1.13
N LEU A 74 4.34 -9.46 0.40
CA LEU A 74 5.35 -8.46 0.73
C LEU A 74 4.87 -7.37 1.71
N HIS A 75 3.55 -7.25 1.93
CA HIS A 75 2.92 -6.24 2.79
C HIS A 75 2.32 -6.90 4.02
#